data_AF-A0A945IU14-F1
#
_entry.id   AF-A0A945IU14-F1
#
_cell.length_a   1.000
_cell.length_b   1.000
_cell.length_c   1.000
_cell.angle_alpha   90.00
_cell.angle_beta   90.00
_cell.angle_gamma   90.00
#
_symmetry.space_group_name_H-M   'P 1'
#
loop_
_entity.id
_entity.type
_entity.pdbx_description
1 polymer ?
#
loop_
_entity_poly.entity_id
_entity_poly.type
_entity_poly.pdbx_seq_one_letter_code
_entity_poly.pdbx_strand_id
1 'polypeptide(L)'
;DSTASSVATVGPIVVMTGDEARKNTFGALAAIGVATSSDTTREVYVLGMAHRGDYVHHLSITAAMRPGEAKALGRLSDSDMAALLASASVIVVPSFDEGLSLPILEAVSAGTPIVASDIAAHRELIGSGSFLANPTDLDSFAAAISRHISRAATHAKQKRNLAGHTHTSLEAAITKSVSALPPNVNSDKVHTVQSVDAPVPGRKLNIGFATPWSPQKSGVADFSTIVGIELAKLAELTVYTTSEADVSASLPPGISVSIKSVEELFANSGEHSHDVLVSVVGNSHFHLPFIELTKIATCVVVAHDTRMNEFYMALRGVGGLQELMLRTDNLDNPMSIDMSIDPPIDQQISDMRLLQNAALWEVARNAQTFVNHSPASRERVVSETGVDPVVLTFPNYRTPEFAQITPQLRTDAKVRLGFDQDRIHVTSLGFIDIRTKMSDLVIESAAWLEQWGYPVSLHIVGSGSDGEITQLTDQAQRAGLVDFEITGFLSDDVFRDYLLATDIGIQLRISSLLGVSGPLADLAGFGVPSVASSGLVQDIDAPSFVTAVPEYVSPVMVAQALEQLVNNPVPAAVIEDLRREYLQSHSPEKYAVEFLAVLQESAYSQVNSGVK
;
A
#
# COMPACT_ATOMS: atom_id res chain seq x y z
N ASP A 1 20.16 50.95 -15.98
CA ASP A 1 19.74 50.51 -17.33
C ASP A 1 20.39 49.19 -17.73
N SER A 2 19.73 48.09 -17.38
CA SER A 2 19.97 46.77 -17.98
C SER A 2 18.66 46.30 -18.60
N THR A 3 18.66 46.21 -19.92
CA THR A 3 17.54 45.86 -20.79
C THR A 3 16.84 44.56 -20.38
N ALA A 4 15.64 44.68 -19.79
CA ALA A 4 14.67 43.59 -19.74
C ALA A 4 14.16 43.36 -21.16
N SER A 5 14.75 42.41 -21.86
CA SER A 5 14.25 41.92 -23.14
C SER A 5 12.99 41.09 -22.86
N SER A 6 11.81 41.69 -22.98
CA SER A 6 10.54 40.98 -23.00
C SER A 6 10.53 40.05 -24.23
N VAL A 7 10.81 38.77 -24.02
CA VAL A 7 10.58 37.74 -25.04
C VAL A 7 9.07 37.62 -25.20
N ALA A 8 8.52 38.21 -26.26
CA ALA A 8 7.12 38.01 -26.61
C ALA A 8 6.93 36.52 -26.95
N THR A 9 6.22 35.78 -26.09
CA THR A 9 5.84 34.38 -26.31
C THR A 9 4.79 34.32 -27.43
N VAL A 10 5.11 33.65 -28.55
CA VAL A 10 4.20 33.59 -29.71
C VAL A 10 3.16 32.46 -29.59
N GLY A 11 3.06 31.80 -28.43
CA GLY A 11 2.06 30.75 -28.18
C GLY A 11 2.08 30.21 -26.74
N PRO A 12 1.11 29.36 -26.37
CA PRO A 12 0.96 28.89 -24.99
C PRO A 12 2.13 28.01 -24.56
N ILE A 13 2.32 27.89 -23.24
CA ILE A 13 3.17 26.86 -22.66
C ILE A 13 2.31 25.63 -22.42
N VAL A 14 2.73 24.47 -22.93
CA VAL A 14 1.97 23.22 -22.77
C VAL A 14 2.72 22.29 -21.84
N VAL A 15 2.07 21.87 -20.76
CA VAL A 15 2.56 20.84 -19.85
C VAL A 15 1.93 19.52 -20.26
N MET A 16 2.74 18.55 -20.69
CA MET A 16 2.28 17.19 -20.95
C MET A 16 2.62 16.32 -19.74
N THR A 17 1.59 15.89 -19.02
CA THR A 17 1.71 15.26 -17.70
C THR A 17 0.58 14.24 -17.50
N GLY A 18 0.31 13.80 -16.27
CA GLY A 18 -0.78 12.90 -15.91
C GLY A 18 -1.10 12.98 -14.42
N ASP A 19 -2.16 12.30 -13.98
CA ASP A 19 -2.66 12.35 -12.59
C ASP A 19 -1.79 11.56 -11.58
N GLU A 20 -0.75 10.88 -12.08
CA GLU A 20 0.20 10.15 -11.26
C GLU A 20 1.30 11.08 -10.72
N ALA A 21 1.67 10.95 -9.44
CA ALA A 21 2.70 11.78 -8.80
C ALA A 21 4.04 11.78 -9.56
N ARG A 22 4.40 10.65 -10.19
CA ARG A 22 5.62 10.55 -11.03
C ARG A 22 5.63 11.51 -12.22
N LYS A 23 4.49 12.08 -12.61
CA LYS A 23 4.37 13.03 -13.73
C LYS A 23 4.58 14.49 -13.33
N ASN A 24 4.86 14.78 -12.06
CA ASN A 24 5.39 16.05 -11.54
C ASN A 24 4.68 17.33 -12.06
N THR A 25 3.34 17.31 -12.13
CA THR A 25 2.57 18.45 -12.64
C THR A 25 2.84 19.74 -11.85
N PHE A 26 2.92 19.64 -10.53
CA PHE A 26 3.21 20.79 -9.66
C PHE A 26 4.57 21.42 -9.97
N GLY A 27 5.63 20.60 -10.09
CA GLY A 27 6.98 21.08 -10.37
C GLY A 27 7.04 21.84 -11.70
N ALA A 28 6.36 21.37 -12.74
CA ALA A 28 6.24 22.10 -14.00
C ALA A 28 5.50 23.44 -13.84
N LEU A 29 4.34 23.45 -13.16
CA LEU A 29 3.56 24.69 -12.99
C LEU A 29 4.34 25.73 -12.18
N ALA A 30 4.99 25.32 -11.10
CA ALA A 30 5.85 26.19 -10.30
C ALA A 30 7.02 26.72 -11.12
N ALA A 31 7.69 25.86 -11.91
CA ALA A 31 8.81 26.28 -12.73
C ALA A 31 8.39 27.27 -13.82
N ILE A 32 7.22 27.06 -14.44
CA ILE A 32 6.65 27.99 -15.40
C ILE A 32 6.37 29.33 -14.72
N GLY A 33 5.73 29.32 -13.54
CA GLY A 33 5.46 30.52 -12.75
C GLY A 33 6.73 31.33 -12.46
N VAL A 34 7.83 30.66 -12.11
CA VAL A 34 9.15 31.30 -11.89
C VAL A 34 9.75 31.81 -13.21
N ALA A 35 9.81 30.95 -14.23
CA ALA A 35 10.45 31.23 -15.52
C ALA A 35 9.82 32.39 -16.29
N THR A 36 8.54 32.65 -16.04
CA THR A 36 7.71 33.61 -16.78
C THR A 36 7.05 34.64 -15.87
N SER A 37 7.56 34.84 -14.65
CA SER A 37 6.96 35.70 -13.63
C SER A 37 6.72 37.15 -14.09
N SER A 38 7.47 37.63 -15.08
CA SER A 38 7.33 38.95 -15.72
C SER A 38 6.34 39.01 -16.88
N ASP A 39 5.89 37.87 -17.41
CA ASP A 39 4.90 37.77 -18.49
C ASP A 39 3.50 37.64 -17.91
N THR A 40 2.70 38.69 -18.10
CA THR A 40 1.34 38.79 -17.57
C THR A 40 0.28 38.28 -18.53
N THR A 41 0.68 37.83 -19.73
CA THR A 41 -0.19 37.43 -20.84
C THR A 41 -0.03 35.96 -21.24
N ARG A 42 0.82 35.20 -20.53
CA ARG A 42 1.05 33.79 -20.80
C ARG A 42 -0.23 32.95 -20.66
N GLU A 43 -0.37 31.97 -21.53
CA GLU A 43 -1.37 30.91 -21.41
C GLU A 43 -0.67 29.60 -21.09
N VAL A 44 -1.17 28.86 -20.09
CA VAL A 44 -0.63 27.54 -19.73
C VAL A 44 -1.71 26.49 -19.88
N TYR A 45 -1.46 25.48 -20.71
CA TYR A 45 -2.36 24.34 -20.92
C TYR A 45 -1.75 23.07 -20.35
N VAL A 46 -2.54 22.31 -19.60
CA VAL A 46 -2.13 21.03 -19.01
C VAL A 46 -2.85 19.90 -19.74
N LEU A 47 -2.07 19.04 -20.40
CA LEU A 47 -2.52 17.85 -21.12
C LEU A 47 -2.26 16.60 -20.29
N GLY A 48 -3.17 15.62 -20.39
CA GLY A 48 -3.16 14.37 -19.62
C GLY A 48 -3.87 14.43 -18.26
N MET A 49 -4.57 15.55 -18.00
CA MET A 49 -5.36 15.82 -16.78
C MET A 49 -6.84 16.06 -17.12
N ALA A 50 -7.39 15.32 -18.09
CA ALA A 50 -8.78 15.48 -18.50
C ALA A 50 -9.72 15.28 -17.29
N HIS A 51 -10.71 16.17 -17.14
CA HIS A 51 -11.66 16.20 -16.01
C HIS A 51 -11.06 16.57 -14.64
N ARG A 52 -9.79 16.99 -14.58
CA ARG A 52 -9.09 17.42 -13.35
C ARG A 52 -8.87 18.94 -13.31
N GLY A 53 -9.82 19.70 -13.84
CA GLY A 53 -9.74 21.17 -13.94
C GLY A 53 -9.52 21.85 -12.59
N ASP A 54 -10.29 21.46 -11.57
CA ASP A 54 -10.17 22.01 -10.22
C ASP A 54 -8.82 21.65 -9.58
N TYR A 55 -8.31 20.45 -9.82
CA TYR A 55 -7.01 20.03 -9.31
C TYR A 55 -5.86 20.84 -9.92
N VAL A 56 -5.84 21.01 -11.25
CA VAL A 56 -4.86 21.88 -11.93
C VAL A 56 -4.99 23.33 -11.48
N HIS A 57 -6.23 23.81 -11.25
CA HIS A 57 -6.48 25.13 -10.70
C HIS A 57 -5.83 25.32 -9.32
N HIS A 58 -6.06 24.40 -8.39
CA HIS A 58 -5.44 24.45 -7.06
C HIS A 58 -3.92 24.34 -7.12
N LEU A 59 -3.37 23.41 -7.92
CA LEU A 59 -1.92 23.30 -8.10
C LEU A 59 -1.30 24.58 -8.65
N SER A 60 -1.98 25.26 -9.58
CA SER A 60 -1.51 26.53 -10.14
C SER A 60 -1.46 27.64 -9.08
N ILE A 61 -2.44 27.70 -8.18
CA ILE A 61 -2.46 28.65 -7.06
C ILE A 61 -1.29 28.36 -6.10
N THR A 62 -1.08 27.09 -5.74
CA THR A 62 0.05 26.67 -4.89
C THR A 62 1.39 26.97 -5.55
N ALA A 63 1.46 26.89 -6.88
CA ALA A 63 2.61 27.27 -7.69
C ALA A 63 2.79 28.79 -7.85
N ALA A 64 2.02 29.61 -7.11
CA ALA A 64 1.99 31.06 -7.18
C ALA A 64 1.63 31.63 -8.57
N MET A 65 0.89 30.86 -9.38
CA MET A 65 0.28 31.33 -10.62
C MET A 65 -1.05 32.04 -10.34
N ARG A 66 -1.53 32.83 -11.30
CA ARG A 66 -2.81 33.52 -11.17
C ARG A 66 -3.98 32.54 -11.34
N PRO A 67 -5.10 32.71 -10.61
CA PRO A 67 -6.29 31.88 -10.81
C PRO A 67 -6.75 31.88 -12.27
N GLY A 68 -6.87 30.67 -12.85
CA GLY A 68 -7.32 30.48 -14.24
C GLY A 68 -6.23 30.64 -15.32
N GLU A 69 -4.98 30.88 -14.92
CA GLU A 69 -3.82 31.02 -15.81
C GLU A 69 -3.33 29.66 -16.36
N ALA A 70 -3.44 28.61 -15.56
CA ALA A 70 -3.26 27.22 -15.99
C ALA A 70 -4.61 26.54 -16.16
N LYS A 71 -4.83 25.90 -17.31
CA LYS A 71 -6.09 25.22 -17.66
C LYS A 71 -5.82 23.77 -18.03
N ALA A 72 -6.47 22.85 -17.33
CA ALA A 72 -6.56 21.47 -17.80
C ALA A 72 -7.45 21.43 -19.04
N LEU A 73 -6.96 20.86 -20.13
CA LEU A 73 -7.80 20.60 -21.30
C LEU A 73 -8.47 19.24 -21.17
N GLY A 74 -9.70 19.13 -21.69
CA GLY A 74 -10.38 17.85 -21.85
C GLY A 74 -9.69 16.97 -22.87
N ARG A 75 -10.31 15.82 -23.20
CA ARG A 75 -9.81 14.97 -24.30
C ARG A 75 -9.87 15.78 -25.60
N LEU A 76 -8.71 15.99 -26.21
CA LEU A 76 -8.58 16.61 -27.52
C LEU A 76 -8.65 15.54 -28.60
N SER A 77 -9.13 15.93 -29.78
CA SER A 77 -8.93 15.11 -30.98
C SER A 77 -7.44 15.13 -31.37
N ASP A 78 -6.97 14.13 -32.12
CA ASP A 78 -5.59 14.10 -32.61
C ASP A 78 -5.21 15.37 -33.40
N SER A 79 -6.15 15.91 -34.19
CA SER A 79 -5.95 17.15 -34.93
C SER A 79 -5.83 18.38 -34.02
N ASP A 80 -6.64 18.48 -32.97
CA ASP A 80 -6.59 19.59 -32.03
C ASP A 80 -5.34 19.53 -31.17
N MET A 81 -4.94 18.32 -30.76
CA MET A 81 -3.70 18.09 -30.04
C MET A 81 -2.50 18.48 -30.90
N ALA A 82 -2.43 18.03 -32.15
CA ALA A 82 -1.36 18.39 -33.07
C ALA A 82 -1.28 19.91 -33.30
N ALA A 83 -2.43 20.58 -33.50
CA ALA A 83 -2.49 22.02 -33.67
C ALA A 83 -2.03 22.78 -32.41
N LEU A 84 -2.46 22.33 -31.23
CA LEU A 84 -2.04 22.90 -29.95
C LEU A 84 -0.53 22.77 -29.75
N LEU A 85 0.01 21.55 -29.88
CA LEU A 85 1.44 21.28 -29.70
C LEU A 85 2.27 22.09 -30.70
N ALA A 86 1.85 22.23 -31.96
CA ALA A 86 2.54 23.01 -32.98
C ALA A 86 2.49 24.53 -32.73
N SER A 87 1.46 25.01 -32.03
CA SER A 87 1.32 26.42 -31.65
C SER A 87 2.06 26.79 -30.36
N ALA A 88 2.45 25.79 -29.56
CA ALA A 88 3.06 26.03 -28.25
C ALA A 88 4.44 26.71 -28.37
N SER A 89 4.74 27.59 -27.42
CA SER A 89 6.05 28.24 -27.34
C SER A 89 7.11 27.32 -26.72
N VAL A 90 6.70 26.41 -25.84
CA VAL A 90 7.51 25.32 -25.30
C VAL A 90 6.58 24.23 -24.74
N ILE A 91 7.03 22.98 -24.84
CA ILE A 91 6.36 21.84 -24.21
C ILE A 91 7.20 21.38 -23.02
N VAL A 92 6.56 21.21 -21.86
CA VAL A 92 7.20 20.77 -20.61
C VAL A 92 6.77 19.34 -20.29
N VAL A 93 7.74 18.44 -20.11
CA VAL A 93 7.55 17.03 -19.77
C VAL A 93 8.30 16.71 -18.46
N PRO A 94 7.70 16.94 -17.28
CA PRO A 94 8.43 17.03 -16.00
C PRO A 94 8.55 15.69 -15.25
N SER A 95 8.35 14.54 -15.92
CA SER A 95 8.33 13.20 -15.32
C SER A 95 9.53 12.88 -14.40
N PHE A 96 9.31 12.37 -13.19
CA PHE A 96 10.34 11.75 -12.36
C PHE A 96 10.82 10.41 -12.96
N ASP A 97 9.91 9.68 -13.59
CA ASP A 97 10.19 8.42 -14.27
C ASP A 97 9.22 8.18 -15.44
N GLU A 98 9.76 7.64 -16.54
CA GLU A 98 9.04 7.38 -17.78
C GLU A 98 9.70 6.26 -18.58
N GLY A 99 8.87 5.41 -19.19
CA GLY A 99 9.30 4.48 -20.24
C GLY A 99 9.48 5.22 -21.57
N LEU A 100 8.87 4.72 -22.66
CA LEU A 100 8.85 5.48 -23.91
C LEU A 100 7.95 6.72 -23.77
N SER A 101 8.55 7.91 -23.80
CA SER A 101 7.82 9.17 -23.67
C SER A 101 7.13 9.54 -24.98
N LEU A 102 5.88 9.07 -25.16
CA LEU A 102 4.99 9.55 -26.22
C LEU A 102 4.87 11.09 -26.23
N PRO A 103 4.77 11.79 -25.07
CA PRO A 103 4.77 13.25 -25.06
C PRO A 103 5.96 13.87 -25.78
N ILE A 104 7.17 13.32 -25.60
CA ILE A 104 8.36 13.82 -26.31
C ILE A 104 8.25 13.55 -27.81
N LEU A 105 7.82 12.35 -28.23
CA LEU A 105 7.68 11.99 -29.64
C LEU A 105 6.68 12.90 -30.36
N GLU A 106 5.53 13.13 -29.73
CA GLU A 106 4.45 13.99 -30.24
C GLU A 106 4.93 15.45 -30.32
N ALA A 107 5.60 15.94 -29.28
CA ALA A 107 6.13 17.30 -29.22
C ALA A 107 7.23 17.56 -30.27
N VAL A 108 8.17 16.62 -30.45
CA VAL A 108 9.21 16.75 -31.50
C VAL A 108 8.57 16.72 -32.89
N SER A 109 7.58 15.85 -33.10
CA SER A 109 6.83 15.75 -34.36
C SER A 109 6.06 17.03 -34.67
N ALA A 110 5.50 17.68 -33.64
CA ALA A 110 4.75 18.93 -33.74
C ALA A 110 5.61 20.16 -34.08
N GLY A 111 6.94 20.07 -33.97
CA GLY A 111 7.83 21.19 -34.34
C GLY A 111 8.26 22.10 -33.19
N THR A 112 7.98 21.72 -31.95
CA THR A 112 8.06 22.62 -30.79
C THR A 112 9.24 22.29 -29.88
N PRO A 113 9.95 23.28 -29.31
CA PRO A 113 11.02 23.02 -28.36
C PRO A 113 10.47 22.39 -27.07
N ILE A 114 11.20 21.40 -26.56
CA ILE A 114 10.81 20.66 -25.36
C ILE A 114 11.75 21.00 -24.21
N VAL A 115 11.21 21.15 -22.99
CA VAL A 115 11.96 21.05 -21.74
C VAL A 115 11.46 19.82 -21.00
N ALA A 116 12.36 18.92 -20.63
CA ALA A 116 11.99 17.64 -20.03
C ALA A 116 12.88 17.30 -18.84
N SER A 117 12.46 16.33 -18.04
CA SER A 117 13.29 15.82 -16.94
C SER A 117 14.56 15.15 -17.45
N ASP A 118 15.64 15.28 -16.71
CA ASP A 118 16.94 14.68 -17.01
C ASP A 118 17.00 13.19 -16.63
N ILE A 119 16.12 12.39 -17.24
CA ILE A 119 15.98 10.94 -17.05
C ILE A 119 16.43 10.16 -18.28
N ALA A 120 16.72 8.87 -18.10
CA ALA A 120 17.28 8.01 -19.15
C ALA A 120 16.42 8.00 -20.43
N ALA A 121 15.11 7.80 -20.30
CA ALA A 121 14.17 7.79 -21.41
C ALA A 121 14.15 9.09 -22.23
N HIS A 122 14.24 10.25 -21.57
CA HIS A 122 14.26 11.53 -22.27
C HIS A 122 15.60 11.76 -22.97
N ARG A 123 16.72 11.44 -22.31
CA ARG A 123 18.06 11.52 -22.91
C ARG A 123 18.18 10.64 -24.15
N GLU A 124 17.58 9.46 -24.12
CA GLU A 124 17.57 8.54 -25.24
C GLU A 124 16.89 9.12 -26.49
N LEU A 125 15.77 9.82 -26.31
CA LEU A 125 14.97 10.39 -27.41
C LEU A 125 15.52 11.72 -27.93
N ILE A 126 15.80 12.66 -27.02
CA ILE A 126 16.14 14.04 -27.40
C ILE A 126 17.60 14.43 -27.13
N GLY A 127 18.40 13.49 -26.63
CA GLY A 127 19.81 13.68 -26.30
C GLY A 127 20.04 14.56 -25.07
N SER A 128 21.30 14.70 -24.66
CA SER A 128 21.67 15.57 -23.53
C SER A 128 21.74 17.05 -23.92
N GLY A 129 21.34 17.94 -23.02
CA GLY A 129 21.44 19.38 -23.19
C GLY A 129 20.78 20.17 -22.05
N SER A 130 20.87 21.49 -22.11
CA SER A 130 20.27 22.40 -21.12
C SER A 130 18.74 22.47 -21.17
N PHE A 131 18.11 21.72 -22.07
CA PHE A 131 16.67 21.51 -22.12
C PHE A 131 16.24 20.30 -21.27
N LEU A 132 17.20 19.58 -20.67
CA LEU A 132 16.96 18.62 -19.62
C LEU A 132 17.21 19.28 -18.27
N ALA A 133 16.27 19.11 -17.34
CA ALA A 133 16.31 19.68 -16.01
C ALA A 133 16.14 18.60 -14.94
N ASN A 134 16.74 18.78 -13.76
CA ASN A 134 16.55 17.84 -12.68
C ASN A 134 15.09 17.93 -12.17
N PRO A 135 14.30 16.83 -12.18
CA PRO A 135 12.89 16.86 -11.78
C PRO A 135 12.63 17.24 -10.32
N THR A 136 13.64 17.18 -9.45
CA THR A 136 13.54 17.64 -8.06
C THR A 136 14.01 19.08 -7.86
N ASP A 137 14.51 19.75 -8.91
CA ASP A 137 15.09 21.09 -8.85
C ASP A 137 14.26 22.07 -9.67
N LEU A 138 13.49 22.88 -8.95
CA LEU A 138 12.62 23.92 -9.51
C LEU A 138 13.40 24.94 -10.34
N ASP A 139 14.57 25.37 -9.86
CA ASP A 139 15.38 26.41 -10.51
C ASP A 139 15.99 25.86 -11.81
N SER A 140 16.34 24.57 -11.82
CA SER A 140 16.79 23.88 -13.04
C SER A 140 15.72 23.92 -14.13
N PHE A 141 14.47 23.59 -13.78
CA PHE A 141 13.35 23.65 -14.73
C PHE A 141 13.05 25.08 -15.18
N ALA A 142 13.02 26.03 -14.25
CA ALA A 142 12.74 27.42 -14.58
C ALA A 142 13.79 27.98 -15.54
N ALA A 143 15.08 27.73 -15.27
CA ALA A 143 16.18 28.14 -16.14
C ALA A 143 16.10 27.47 -17.53
N ALA A 144 15.75 26.19 -17.60
CA ALA A 144 15.57 25.48 -18.86
C ALA A 144 14.39 26.06 -19.68
N ILE A 145 13.25 26.32 -19.04
CA ILE A 145 12.07 26.94 -19.66
C ILE A 145 12.42 28.33 -20.20
N SER A 146 12.96 29.23 -19.37
CA SER A 146 13.33 30.59 -19.79
C SER A 146 14.33 30.60 -20.95
N ARG A 147 15.24 29.61 -21.00
CA ARG A 147 16.26 29.51 -22.05
C ARG A 147 15.73 28.97 -23.38
N HIS A 148 14.75 28.07 -23.32
CA HIS A 148 14.33 27.27 -24.48
C HIS A 148 12.96 27.63 -25.03
N ILE A 149 12.21 28.48 -24.33
CA ILE A 149 10.95 29.03 -24.82
C ILE A 149 11.13 29.72 -26.18
N SER A 150 10.29 29.35 -27.14
CA SER A 150 10.31 29.81 -28.54
C SER A 150 11.65 29.61 -29.27
N ARG A 151 12.52 28.69 -28.81
CA ARG A 151 13.85 28.50 -29.39
C ARG A 151 13.87 27.39 -30.44
N ALA A 152 13.62 27.74 -31.71
CA ALA A 152 13.65 26.79 -32.83
C ALA A 152 14.95 25.98 -32.95
N ALA A 153 16.10 26.55 -32.55
CA ALA A 153 17.37 25.82 -32.53
C ALA A 153 17.38 24.62 -31.56
N THR A 154 16.62 24.71 -30.46
CA THR A 154 16.43 23.61 -29.50
C THR A 154 15.66 22.46 -30.13
N HIS A 155 14.50 22.76 -30.72
CA HIS A 155 13.74 21.76 -31.49
C HIS A 155 14.58 21.12 -32.59
N ALA A 156 15.31 21.91 -33.38
CA ALA A 156 16.16 21.37 -34.44
C ALA A 156 17.24 20.40 -33.92
N LYS A 157 17.78 20.64 -32.72
CA LYS A 157 18.71 19.71 -32.07
C LYS A 157 17.98 18.44 -31.60
N GLN A 158 16.84 18.59 -30.93
CA GLN A 158 16.02 17.48 -30.42
C GLN A 158 15.53 16.57 -31.55
N LYS A 159 15.05 17.16 -32.65
CA LYS A 159 14.66 16.46 -33.88
C LYS A 159 15.81 15.70 -34.52
N ARG A 160 17.02 16.28 -34.58
CA ARG A 160 18.20 15.56 -35.11
C ARG A 160 18.57 14.37 -34.24
N ASN A 161 18.52 14.53 -32.91
CA ASN A 161 18.80 13.44 -31.99
C ASN A 161 17.76 12.32 -32.13
N LEU A 162 16.48 12.67 -32.21
CA LEU A 162 15.40 11.70 -32.43
C LEU A 162 15.50 11.02 -33.80
N ALA A 163 15.85 11.75 -34.87
CA ALA A 163 16.03 11.17 -36.21
C ALA A 163 17.29 10.30 -36.31
N GLY A 164 18.31 10.57 -35.49
CA GLY A 164 19.50 9.74 -35.35
C GLY A 164 19.31 8.56 -34.40
N HIS A 165 18.18 8.54 -33.66
CA HIS A 165 17.82 7.42 -32.81
C HIS A 165 17.47 6.22 -33.70
N THR A 166 18.23 5.13 -33.54
CA THR A 166 17.96 3.88 -34.22
C THR A 166 17.34 2.94 -33.21
N HIS A 167 16.04 2.68 -33.35
CA HIS A 167 15.43 1.58 -32.64
C HIS A 167 16.07 0.31 -33.15
N THR A 168 16.66 -0.45 -32.23
CA THR A 168 16.97 -1.85 -32.51
C THR A 168 15.63 -2.50 -32.84
N SER A 169 15.49 -3.21 -33.98
CA SER A 169 14.22 -3.91 -34.23
C SER A 169 13.93 -4.77 -33.02
N LEU A 170 12.67 -4.84 -32.58
CA LEU A 170 12.31 -5.64 -31.41
C LEU A 170 12.87 -7.06 -31.58
N GLU A 171 12.83 -7.59 -32.79
CA GLU A 171 13.44 -8.87 -33.18
C GLU A 171 14.97 -8.88 -33.03
N ALA A 172 15.70 -7.82 -33.36
CA ALA A 172 17.15 -7.74 -33.18
C ALA A 172 17.55 -7.46 -31.73
N ALA A 173 16.75 -6.74 -30.95
CA ALA A 173 16.93 -6.53 -29.52
C ALA A 173 16.64 -7.82 -28.75
N ILE A 174 15.52 -8.49 -29.07
CA ILE A 174 15.20 -9.84 -28.60
C ILE A 174 16.27 -10.80 -29.09
N THR A 175 16.69 -10.80 -30.35
CA THR A 175 17.74 -11.71 -30.85
C THR A 175 19.05 -11.45 -30.13
N LYS A 176 19.48 -10.19 -29.93
CA LYS A 176 20.70 -9.90 -29.18
C LYS A 176 20.57 -10.32 -27.72
N SER A 177 19.43 -10.11 -27.09
CA SER A 177 19.14 -10.56 -25.73
C SER A 177 19.05 -12.09 -25.63
N VAL A 178 18.42 -12.76 -26.58
CA VAL A 178 18.25 -14.23 -26.71
C VAL A 178 19.55 -14.91 -27.13
N SER A 179 20.40 -14.24 -27.91
CA SER A 179 21.73 -14.72 -28.31
C SER A 179 22.78 -14.47 -27.22
N ALA A 180 22.56 -13.45 -26.39
CA ALA A 180 23.35 -13.18 -25.18
C ALA A 180 22.86 -14.04 -23.99
N LEU A 181 21.60 -14.50 -24.04
CA LEU A 181 21.11 -15.55 -23.16
C LEU A 181 21.83 -16.85 -23.56
N PRO A 182 22.39 -17.60 -22.60
CA PRO A 182 22.93 -18.93 -22.89
C PRO A 182 21.83 -19.80 -23.52
N PRO A 183 22.18 -20.71 -24.46
CA PRO A 183 21.20 -21.54 -25.14
C PRO A 183 20.37 -22.30 -24.11
N ASN A 184 19.06 -22.02 -24.09
CA ASN A 184 18.03 -22.62 -23.25
C ASN A 184 18.54 -23.18 -21.92
N VAL A 185 18.57 -22.35 -20.89
CA VAL A 185 18.15 -22.86 -19.58
C VAL A 185 16.64 -22.80 -19.57
N ASN A 186 16.06 -23.86 -20.12
CA ASN A 186 14.72 -24.38 -19.88
C ASN A 186 13.74 -23.44 -19.14
N SER A 187 12.57 -23.26 -19.72
CA SER A 187 11.31 -22.96 -19.01
C SER A 187 10.91 -24.04 -17.98
N ASP A 188 11.78 -25.03 -17.77
CA ASP A 188 11.88 -25.91 -16.60
C ASP A 188 13.03 -25.48 -15.66
N LYS A 189 13.23 -24.18 -15.40
CA LYS A 189 14.00 -23.78 -14.22
C LYS A 189 13.16 -24.11 -12.99
N VAL A 190 13.12 -25.40 -12.67
CA VAL A 190 13.35 -25.85 -11.31
C VAL A 190 14.50 -24.98 -10.83
N HIS A 191 14.22 -24.04 -9.92
CA HIS A 191 15.28 -23.37 -9.19
C HIS A 191 16.18 -24.49 -8.71
N THR A 192 17.41 -24.59 -9.23
CA THR A 192 18.39 -25.49 -8.66
C THR A 192 18.56 -24.98 -7.25
N VAL A 193 17.86 -25.64 -6.34
CA VAL A 193 18.03 -25.54 -4.90
C VAL A 193 19.51 -25.79 -4.71
N GLN A 194 20.28 -24.72 -4.48
CA GLN A 194 21.59 -24.95 -3.92
C GLN A 194 21.31 -25.62 -2.58
N SER A 195 21.92 -26.80 -2.42
CA SER A 195 21.91 -27.50 -1.15
C SER A 195 22.50 -26.56 -0.11
N VAL A 196 21.63 -25.89 0.65
CA VAL A 196 22.03 -25.43 1.96
C VAL A 196 22.48 -26.69 2.70
N ASP A 197 23.64 -26.62 3.36
CA ASP A 197 24.12 -27.74 4.18
C ASP A 197 22.96 -28.25 5.05
N ALA A 198 22.73 -29.57 5.03
CA ALA A 198 21.64 -30.16 5.78
C ALA A 198 21.67 -29.64 7.24
N PRO A 199 20.52 -29.25 7.83
CA PRO A 199 20.49 -28.76 9.19
C PRO A 199 21.23 -29.72 10.10
N VAL A 200 22.34 -29.29 10.68
CA VAL A 200 23.15 -30.13 11.57
C VAL A 200 22.36 -30.29 12.87
N PRO A 201 22.01 -31.52 13.30
CA PRO A 201 21.23 -31.73 14.52
C PRO A 201 21.92 -31.06 15.72
N GLY A 202 21.23 -30.11 16.37
CA GLY A 202 21.72 -29.37 17.53
C GLY A 202 22.33 -27.98 17.24
N ARG A 203 22.45 -27.55 15.98
CA ARG A 203 22.78 -26.15 15.63
C ARG A 203 21.50 -25.30 15.60
N LYS A 204 21.58 -24.04 16.06
CA LYS A 204 20.49 -23.05 15.87
C LYS A 204 20.28 -22.79 14.37
N LEU A 205 19.01 -22.71 13.94
CA LEU A 205 18.67 -22.37 12.56
C LEU A 205 19.19 -20.96 12.23
N ASN A 206 19.84 -20.79 11.09
CA ASN A 206 20.33 -19.51 10.59
C ASN A 206 19.31 -18.92 9.61
N ILE A 207 18.62 -17.86 10.01
CA ILE A 207 17.46 -17.29 9.33
C ILE A 207 17.83 -15.91 8.76
N GLY A 208 17.65 -15.74 7.45
CA GLY A 208 17.57 -14.41 6.83
C GLY A 208 16.14 -13.92 6.88
N PHE A 209 15.87 -12.77 7.52
CA PHE A 209 14.53 -12.23 7.71
C PHE A 209 14.41 -10.88 7.00
N ALA A 210 13.89 -10.90 5.77
CA ALA A 210 13.75 -9.73 4.93
C ALA A 210 12.37 -9.09 5.13
N THR A 211 12.34 -7.92 5.78
CA THR A 211 11.10 -7.29 6.25
C THR A 211 11.28 -5.80 6.55
N PRO A 212 10.21 -4.96 6.48
CA PRO A 212 10.23 -3.67 7.14
C PRO A 212 10.49 -3.83 8.65
N TRP A 213 11.19 -2.88 9.24
CA TRP A 213 11.58 -2.93 10.66
C TRP A 213 11.40 -1.55 11.33
N SER A 214 11.02 -1.52 12.61
CA SER A 214 10.78 -0.26 13.33
C SER A 214 12.09 0.57 13.38
N PRO A 215 12.05 1.92 13.22
CA PRO A 215 10.90 2.81 13.40
C PRO A 215 10.14 3.15 12.10
N GLN A 216 10.22 2.31 11.06
CA GLN A 216 9.39 2.51 9.87
C GLN A 216 7.90 2.53 10.25
N LYS A 217 7.17 3.54 9.77
CA LYS A 217 5.75 3.77 10.12
C LYS A 217 4.82 2.81 9.37
N SER A 218 4.93 1.52 9.66
CA SER A 218 4.08 0.45 9.13
C SER A 218 3.72 -0.52 10.24
N GLY A 219 2.45 -0.94 10.34
CA GLY A 219 2.04 -1.95 11.32
C GLY A 219 2.78 -3.29 11.15
N VAL A 220 3.28 -3.58 9.94
CA VAL A 220 4.11 -4.76 9.68
C VAL A 220 5.50 -4.63 10.28
N ALA A 221 6.04 -3.41 10.39
CA ALA A 221 7.34 -3.17 11.01
C ALA A 221 7.29 -3.46 12.52
N ASP A 222 6.22 -3.05 13.20
CA ASP A 222 6.02 -3.34 14.63
C ASP A 222 5.86 -4.84 14.88
N PHE A 223 5.01 -5.51 14.08
CA PHE A 223 4.87 -6.96 14.12
C PHE A 223 6.22 -7.66 13.91
N SER A 224 6.95 -7.29 12.85
CA SER A 224 8.21 -7.93 12.47
C SER A 224 9.27 -7.77 13.53
N THR A 225 9.31 -6.60 14.17
CA THR A 225 10.22 -6.32 15.28
C THR A 225 9.91 -7.23 16.46
N ILE A 226 8.64 -7.31 16.87
CA ILE A 226 8.21 -8.09 18.05
C ILE A 226 8.44 -9.59 17.82
N VAL A 227 7.99 -10.13 16.69
CA VAL A 227 8.20 -11.54 16.32
C VAL A 227 9.68 -11.83 16.09
N GLY A 228 10.41 -10.93 15.45
CA GLY A 228 11.84 -11.09 15.19
C GLY A 228 12.67 -11.14 16.47
N ILE A 229 12.31 -10.35 17.49
CA ILE A 229 12.94 -10.42 18.82
C ILE A 229 12.72 -11.79 19.46
N GLU A 230 11.49 -12.32 19.42
CA GLU A 230 11.19 -13.65 19.97
C GLU A 230 11.88 -14.76 19.19
N LEU A 231 11.94 -14.65 17.86
CA LEU A 231 12.63 -15.59 17.00
C LEU A 231 14.15 -15.59 17.24
N ALA A 232 14.75 -14.42 17.50
CA ALA A 232 16.17 -14.28 17.81
C ALA A 232 16.58 -14.96 19.14
N LYS A 233 15.63 -15.20 20.06
CA LYS A 233 15.90 -16.02 21.26
C LYS A 233 16.13 -17.48 20.89
N LEU A 234 15.45 -17.96 19.85
CA LEU A 234 15.40 -19.38 19.46
C LEU A 234 16.40 -19.73 18.34
N ALA A 235 16.70 -18.78 17.45
CA ALA A 235 17.48 -18.98 16.23
C ALA A 235 18.58 -17.92 16.03
N GLU A 236 19.50 -18.14 15.10
CA GLU A 236 20.42 -17.12 14.62
C GLU A 236 19.69 -16.28 13.56
N LEU A 237 19.58 -14.96 13.79
CA LEU A 237 18.76 -14.08 12.96
C LEU A 237 19.60 -12.98 12.31
N THR A 238 19.48 -12.87 10.99
CA THR A 238 19.96 -11.73 10.21
C THR A 238 18.76 -11.01 9.60
N VAL A 239 18.53 -9.77 10.01
CA VAL A 239 17.47 -8.92 9.47
C VAL A 239 17.97 -8.19 8.24
N TYR A 240 17.25 -8.34 7.13
CA TYR A 240 17.45 -7.59 5.90
C TYR A 240 16.35 -6.54 5.78
N THR A 241 16.69 -5.26 5.87
CA THR A 241 15.73 -4.16 5.82
C THR A 241 16.23 -3.04 4.92
N THR A 242 15.39 -2.03 4.66
CA THR A 242 15.80 -0.85 3.90
C THR A 242 16.59 0.11 4.78
N SER A 243 17.40 0.98 4.17
CA SER A 243 18.35 1.88 4.84
C SER A 243 17.74 2.89 5.82
N GLU A 244 16.42 3.00 5.89
CA GLU A 244 15.70 3.92 6.79
C GLU A 244 15.44 3.34 8.20
N ALA A 245 15.69 2.05 8.44
CA ALA A 245 15.45 1.41 9.73
C ALA A 245 16.68 1.39 10.64
N ASP A 246 16.52 1.83 11.90
CA ASP A 246 17.51 1.64 12.97
C ASP A 246 17.12 0.45 13.85
N VAL A 247 17.44 -0.75 13.34
CA VAL A 247 17.15 -2.01 14.04
C VAL A 247 17.83 -2.05 15.41
N SER A 248 19.02 -1.47 15.55
CA SER A 248 19.80 -1.54 16.79
C SER A 248 19.13 -0.85 17.97
N ALA A 249 18.40 0.24 17.72
CA ALA A 249 17.65 0.99 18.73
C ALA A 249 16.41 0.24 19.25
N SER A 250 15.93 -0.77 18.53
CA SER A 250 14.69 -1.50 18.85
C SER A 250 14.90 -2.79 19.67
N LEU A 251 16.15 -3.22 19.85
CA LEU A 251 16.45 -4.52 20.47
C LEU A 251 16.53 -4.43 21.99
N PRO A 252 15.92 -5.37 22.73
CA PRO A 252 16.09 -5.48 24.17
C PRO A 252 17.53 -5.83 24.57
N PRO A 253 17.98 -5.45 25.79
CA PRO A 253 19.28 -5.86 26.31
C PRO A 253 19.46 -7.40 26.30
N GLY A 254 20.58 -7.86 25.75
CA GLY A 254 20.93 -9.29 25.69
C GLY A 254 20.42 -10.03 24.45
N ILE A 255 19.66 -9.37 23.57
CA ILE A 255 19.31 -9.90 22.24
C ILE A 255 20.23 -9.28 21.19
N SER A 256 20.81 -10.12 20.34
CA SER A 256 21.67 -9.68 19.23
C SER A 256 21.16 -10.26 17.92
N VAL A 257 20.96 -9.40 16.92
CA VAL A 257 20.66 -9.80 15.54
C VAL A 257 21.67 -9.14 14.60
N SER A 258 22.02 -9.81 13.51
CA SER A 258 22.79 -9.18 12.43
C SER A 258 21.84 -8.33 11.60
N ILE A 259 22.30 -7.16 11.14
CA ILE A 259 21.49 -6.24 10.34
C ILE A 259 22.23 -5.99 9.04
N LYS A 260 21.51 -6.15 7.93
CA LYS A 260 22.02 -5.93 6.58
C LYS A 260 21.02 -5.16 5.76
N SER A 261 21.52 -4.50 4.72
CA SER A 261 20.61 -3.93 3.73
C SER A 261 20.03 -5.03 2.85
N VAL A 262 18.73 -4.95 2.55
CA VAL A 262 18.09 -5.79 1.52
C VAL A 262 18.77 -5.62 0.15
N GLU A 263 19.41 -4.48 -0.12
CA GLU A 263 20.19 -4.25 -1.35
C GLU A 263 21.35 -5.24 -1.52
N GLU A 264 21.89 -5.81 -0.45
CA GLU A 264 22.93 -6.84 -0.52
C GLU A 264 22.41 -8.15 -1.16
N LEU A 265 21.15 -8.52 -0.90
CA LEU A 265 20.53 -9.67 -1.54
C LEU A 265 20.33 -9.42 -3.03
N PHE A 266 19.92 -8.20 -3.42
CA PHE A 266 19.79 -7.82 -4.83
C PHE A 266 21.12 -7.80 -5.56
N ALA A 267 22.17 -7.25 -4.94
CA ALA A 267 23.52 -7.20 -5.52
C ALA A 267 24.07 -8.61 -5.82
N ASN A 268 23.70 -9.59 -5.00
CA ASN A 268 24.07 -10.99 -5.18
C ASN A 268 22.99 -11.81 -5.92
N SER A 269 22.06 -11.17 -6.62
CA SER A 269 20.99 -11.85 -7.39
C SER A 269 20.16 -12.85 -6.57
N GLY A 270 19.96 -12.57 -5.28
CA GLY A 270 19.21 -13.41 -4.35
C GLY A 270 20.05 -14.49 -3.65
N GLU A 271 21.34 -14.63 -3.95
CA GLU A 271 22.20 -15.63 -3.30
C GLU A 271 22.48 -15.28 -1.83
N HIS A 272 22.36 -16.28 -0.96
CA HIS A 272 22.60 -16.14 0.49
C HIS A 272 23.12 -17.44 1.13
N SER A 273 23.70 -17.32 2.33
CA SER A 273 24.19 -18.46 3.12
C SER A 273 23.27 -18.87 4.28
N HIS A 274 22.07 -18.30 4.36
CA HIS A 274 21.06 -18.67 5.36
C HIS A 274 20.45 -20.04 5.09
N ASP A 275 20.07 -20.75 6.15
CA ASP A 275 19.35 -22.03 6.06
C ASP A 275 17.95 -21.84 5.46
N VAL A 276 17.35 -20.68 5.74
CA VAL A 276 16.07 -20.25 5.19
C VAL A 276 16.08 -18.74 5.07
N LEU A 277 15.55 -18.24 3.95
CA LEU A 277 15.27 -16.82 3.75
C LEU A 277 13.76 -16.60 3.83
N VAL A 278 13.37 -15.60 4.60
CA VAL A 278 11.98 -15.19 4.77
C VAL A 278 11.80 -13.83 4.11
N SER A 279 10.70 -13.66 3.37
CA SER A 279 10.27 -12.38 2.82
C SER A 279 8.90 -12.01 3.36
N VAL A 280 8.80 -10.87 4.03
CA VAL A 280 7.55 -10.37 4.63
C VAL A 280 6.92 -9.33 3.70
N VAL A 281 5.72 -9.65 3.21
CA VAL A 281 5.04 -8.88 2.17
C VAL A 281 3.70 -8.32 2.66
N GLY A 282 3.28 -7.22 2.06
CA GLY A 282 2.05 -6.53 2.40
C GLY A 282 1.64 -5.52 1.34
N ASN A 283 0.49 -4.89 1.54
CA ASN A 283 -0.17 -4.08 0.54
C ASN A 283 0.21 -2.58 0.65
N SER A 284 1.51 -2.28 0.68
CA SER A 284 2.02 -0.91 0.67
C SER A 284 3.38 -0.82 -0.03
N HIS A 285 3.78 0.38 -0.45
CA HIS A 285 5.04 0.60 -1.18
C HIS A 285 6.29 0.19 -0.38
N PHE A 286 6.22 0.17 0.96
CA PHE A 286 7.30 -0.33 1.83
C PHE A 286 7.66 -1.80 1.55
N HIS A 287 6.77 -2.57 0.94
CA HIS A 287 6.99 -3.99 0.66
C HIS A 287 7.59 -4.28 -0.71
N LEU A 288 7.79 -3.27 -1.56
CA LEU A 288 8.30 -3.47 -2.91
C LEU A 288 9.62 -4.28 -2.95
N PRO A 289 10.65 -3.97 -2.14
CA PRO A 289 11.88 -4.75 -2.14
C PRO A 289 11.65 -6.22 -1.74
N PHE A 290 10.76 -6.48 -0.79
CA PHE A 290 10.50 -7.85 -0.32
C PHE A 290 9.70 -8.66 -1.34
N ILE A 291 8.79 -8.01 -2.08
CA ILE A 291 8.07 -8.65 -3.19
C ILE A 291 9.01 -8.94 -4.36
N GLU A 292 9.88 -8.00 -4.76
CA GLU A 292 10.87 -8.25 -5.82
C GLU A 292 11.89 -9.34 -5.42
N LEU A 293 12.23 -9.44 -4.13
CA LEU A 293 13.08 -10.51 -3.62
C LEU A 293 12.49 -11.89 -3.90
N THR A 294 11.16 -12.06 -3.83
CA THR A 294 10.50 -13.36 -4.13
C THR A 294 10.73 -13.83 -5.56
N LYS A 295 11.05 -12.92 -6.50
CA LYS A 295 11.28 -13.26 -7.91
C LYS A 295 12.71 -13.74 -8.18
N ILE A 296 13.65 -13.43 -7.29
CA ILE A 296 15.07 -13.70 -7.48
C ILE A 296 15.65 -14.66 -6.43
N ALA A 297 14.99 -14.83 -5.29
CA ALA A 297 15.42 -15.70 -4.21
C ALA A 297 14.30 -16.65 -3.78
N THR A 298 14.66 -17.89 -3.45
CA THR A 298 13.73 -18.85 -2.87
C THR A 298 13.43 -18.47 -1.42
N CYS A 299 12.21 -18.02 -1.15
CA CYS A 299 11.83 -17.50 0.15
C CYS A 299 10.62 -18.24 0.74
N VAL A 300 10.60 -18.38 2.06
CA VAL A 300 9.34 -18.48 2.80
C VAL A 300 8.69 -17.11 2.77
N VAL A 301 7.47 -17.00 2.27
CA VAL A 301 6.78 -15.71 2.14
C VAL A 301 5.72 -15.61 3.22
N VAL A 302 5.77 -14.55 4.02
CA VAL A 302 4.75 -14.23 5.03
C VAL A 302 3.91 -13.06 4.51
N ALA A 303 2.66 -13.31 4.16
CA ALA A 303 1.73 -12.29 3.68
C ALA A 303 0.92 -11.70 4.85
N HIS A 304 1.16 -10.41 5.14
CA HIS A 304 0.38 -9.65 6.12
C HIS A 304 -0.94 -9.12 5.58
N ASP A 305 -1.05 -8.97 4.27
CA ASP A 305 -2.27 -8.62 3.57
C ASP A 305 -2.43 -9.58 2.39
N THR A 306 -3.59 -10.21 2.29
CA THR A 306 -3.93 -11.12 1.19
C THR A 306 -4.44 -10.37 -0.04
N ARG A 307 -4.74 -9.08 0.08
CA ARG A 307 -5.17 -8.21 -1.02
C ARG A 307 -3.99 -7.39 -1.53
N MET A 308 -3.53 -7.70 -2.74
CA MET A 308 -2.39 -7.03 -3.38
C MET A 308 -2.80 -6.01 -4.45
N ASN A 309 -4.11 -5.79 -4.66
CA ASN A 309 -4.61 -4.96 -5.76
C ASN A 309 -4.12 -3.50 -5.68
N GLU A 310 -4.12 -2.88 -4.50
CA GLU A 310 -3.66 -1.49 -4.32
C GLU A 310 -2.15 -1.37 -4.57
N PHE A 311 -1.36 -2.32 -4.06
CA PHE A 311 0.06 -2.41 -4.35
C PHE A 311 0.34 -2.54 -5.85
N TYR A 312 -0.33 -3.47 -6.54
CA TYR A 312 -0.12 -3.66 -7.98
C TYR A 312 -0.69 -2.53 -8.83
N MET A 313 -1.75 -1.87 -8.37
CA MET A 313 -2.26 -0.65 -9.00
C MET A 313 -1.25 0.50 -8.85
N ALA A 314 -0.64 0.66 -7.68
CA ALA A 314 0.41 1.64 -7.46
C ALA A 314 1.67 1.34 -8.29
N LEU A 315 2.01 0.05 -8.46
CA LEU A 315 3.22 -0.40 -9.16
C LEU A 315 3.06 -0.45 -10.68
N ARG A 316 1.93 -0.96 -11.18
CA ARG A 316 1.71 -1.31 -12.60
C ARG A 316 0.54 -0.55 -13.23
N GLY A 317 -0.11 0.34 -12.47
CA GLY A 317 -1.34 1.00 -12.88
C GLY A 317 -2.54 0.05 -12.96
N VAL A 318 -3.71 0.60 -13.28
CA VAL A 318 -4.96 -0.15 -13.39
C VAL A 318 -4.88 -1.25 -14.47
N GLY A 319 -4.26 -0.96 -15.61
CA GLY A 319 -4.10 -1.93 -16.70
C GLY A 319 -3.19 -3.11 -16.33
N GLY A 320 -2.10 -2.86 -15.60
CA GLY A 320 -1.20 -3.91 -15.14
C GLY A 320 -1.80 -4.76 -14.02
N LEU A 321 -2.60 -4.16 -13.14
CA LEU A 321 -3.44 -4.91 -12.19
C LEU A 321 -4.45 -5.80 -12.95
N GLN A 322 -5.13 -5.26 -13.95
CA GLN A 322 -6.09 -6.01 -14.75
C GLN A 322 -5.42 -7.20 -15.46
N GLU A 323 -4.27 -7.00 -16.08
CA GLU A 323 -3.51 -8.08 -16.70
C GLU A 323 -3.13 -9.16 -15.68
N LEU A 324 -2.66 -8.74 -14.50
CA LEU A 324 -2.32 -9.65 -13.41
C LEU A 324 -3.54 -10.47 -12.95
N MET A 325 -4.71 -9.83 -12.80
CA MET A 325 -5.94 -10.47 -12.35
C MET A 325 -6.55 -11.42 -13.39
N LEU A 326 -6.34 -11.15 -14.69
CA LEU A 326 -6.81 -12.00 -15.80
C LEU A 326 -5.94 -13.26 -15.98
N ARG A 327 -4.70 -13.25 -15.50
CA ARG A 327 -3.84 -14.44 -15.46
C ARG A 327 -4.38 -15.42 -14.42
N THR A 328 -5.32 -16.27 -14.84
CA THR A 328 -5.84 -17.38 -14.03
C THR A 328 -5.30 -18.70 -14.57
N ASP A 329 -5.26 -19.71 -13.69
CA ASP A 329 -4.47 -20.93 -13.84
C ASP A 329 -5.00 -21.98 -14.84
N ASN A 330 -5.89 -21.60 -15.77
CA ASN A 330 -6.52 -22.58 -16.65
C ASN A 330 -5.64 -22.90 -17.87
N LEU A 331 -4.49 -23.55 -17.62
CA LEU A 331 -3.60 -24.09 -18.66
C LEU A 331 -4.23 -25.27 -19.42
N ASP A 332 -5.20 -25.96 -18.83
CA ASP A 332 -5.92 -27.09 -19.44
C ASP A 332 -7.02 -26.66 -20.43
N ASN A 333 -7.40 -25.38 -20.42
CA ASN A 333 -8.35 -24.83 -21.38
C ASN A 333 -8.05 -23.35 -21.69
N PRO A 334 -7.05 -23.05 -22.54
CA PRO A 334 -6.72 -21.68 -22.95
C PRO A 334 -7.85 -20.99 -23.76
N MET A 335 -8.96 -21.70 -24.04
CA MET A 335 -10.11 -21.22 -24.80
C MET A 335 -11.33 -20.84 -23.94
N SER A 336 -11.30 -21.01 -22.61
CA SER A 336 -12.36 -20.54 -21.70
C SER A 336 -11.92 -19.36 -20.85
N ILE A 337 -11.05 -18.50 -21.40
CA ILE A 337 -10.70 -17.23 -20.76
C ILE A 337 -11.91 -16.32 -20.95
N ASP A 338 -12.66 -16.10 -19.87
CA ASP A 338 -13.45 -14.88 -19.77
C ASP A 338 -12.44 -13.72 -19.77
N MET A 339 -12.17 -13.17 -20.97
CA MET A 339 -11.15 -12.16 -21.24
C MET A 339 -11.51 -10.79 -20.66
N SER A 340 -12.58 -10.72 -19.86
CA SER A 340 -13.07 -9.51 -19.23
C SER A 340 -13.02 -9.64 -17.71
N ILE A 341 -12.59 -8.55 -17.08
CA ILE A 341 -12.88 -8.31 -15.67
C ILE A 341 -14.31 -7.76 -15.62
N ASP A 342 -15.22 -8.50 -15.00
CA ASP A 342 -16.63 -8.12 -14.81
C ASP A 342 -17.01 -8.26 -13.33
N PRO A 343 -17.42 -7.17 -12.65
CA PRO A 343 -17.57 -5.79 -13.16
C PRO A 343 -16.21 -5.11 -13.43
N PRO A 344 -16.17 -4.03 -14.23
CA PRO A 344 -14.95 -3.28 -14.50
C PRO A 344 -14.13 -2.96 -13.25
N ILE A 345 -12.80 -2.93 -13.39
CA ILE A 345 -11.87 -2.82 -12.26
C ILE A 345 -12.07 -1.55 -11.41
N ASP A 346 -12.52 -0.44 -12.01
CA ASP A 346 -12.89 0.79 -11.32
C ASP A 346 -14.12 0.59 -10.41
N GLN A 347 -15.08 -0.24 -10.83
CA GLN A 347 -16.20 -0.65 -9.97
C GLN A 347 -15.72 -1.56 -8.84
N GLN A 348 -14.81 -2.50 -9.11
CA GLN A 348 -14.24 -3.34 -8.06
C GLN A 348 -13.40 -2.55 -7.04
N ILE A 349 -12.70 -1.50 -7.48
CA ILE A 349 -11.91 -0.62 -6.60
C ILE A 349 -12.79 0.34 -5.79
N SER A 350 -13.91 0.77 -6.34
CA SER A 350 -14.89 1.60 -5.62
C SER A 350 -15.76 0.78 -4.67
N ASP A 351 -15.99 -0.50 -4.98
CA ASP A 351 -16.71 -1.45 -4.14
C ASP A 351 -15.98 -2.80 -4.09
N MET A 352 -15.21 -3.00 -3.02
CA MET A 352 -14.38 -4.20 -2.83
C MET A 352 -15.19 -5.49 -2.65
N ARG A 353 -16.54 -5.43 -2.50
CA ARG A 353 -17.40 -6.63 -2.56
C ARG A 353 -17.39 -7.27 -3.93
N LEU A 354 -17.15 -6.46 -4.96
CA LEU A 354 -17.15 -6.88 -6.35
C LEU A 354 -15.77 -7.43 -6.77
N LEU A 355 -14.80 -7.47 -5.87
CA LEU A 355 -13.43 -7.87 -6.17
C LEU A 355 -13.39 -9.33 -6.64
N GLN A 356 -13.04 -9.52 -7.91
CA GLN A 356 -12.98 -10.83 -8.55
C GLN A 356 -11.88 -11.71 -7.96
N ASN A 357 -10.68 -11.15 -7.75
CA ASN A 357 -9.59 -11.81 -7.02
C ASN A 357 -8.65 -10.80 -6.33
N ALA A 358 -7.87 -11.31 -5.38
CA ALA A 358 -6.99 -10.54 -4.51
C ALA A 358 -5.65 -10.14 -5.14
N ALA A 359 -5.44 -10.48 -6.43
CA ALA A 359 -4.17 -10.28 -7.14
C ALA A 359 -2.95 -10.90 -6.42
N LEU A 360 -3.16 -11.95 -5.62
CA LEU A 360 -2.15 -12.55 -4.75
C LEU A 360 -1.31 -13.64 -5.43
N TRP A 361 -1.71 -14.09 -6.63
CA TRP A 361 -1.16 -15.29 -7.25
C TRP A 361 0.36 -15.25 -7.44
N GLU A 362 0.91 -14.11 -7.86
CA GLU A 362 2.35 -13.97 -8.14
C GLU A 362 3.16 -14.14 -6.86
N VAL A 363 2.71 -13.53 -5.77
CA VAL A 363 3.32 -13.64 -4.43
C VAL A 363 3.22 -15.07 -3.92
N ALA A 364 2.03 -15.68 -3.98
CA ALA A 364 1.79 -17.02 -3.47
C ALA A 364 2.61 -18.08 -4.21
N ARG A 365 2.77 -17.97 -5.53
CA ARG A 365 3.51 -18.95 -6.35
C ARG A 365 5.01 -18.80 -6.33
N ASN A 366 5.51 -17.59 -6.09
CA ASN A 366 6.94 -17.36 -5.91
C ASN A 366 7.42 -17.85 -4.54
N ALA A 367 6.50 -18.10 -3.60
CA ALA A 367 6.84 -18.60 -2.29
C ALA A 367 7.25 -20.09 -2.34
N GLN A 368 8.36 -20.41 -1.68
CA GLN A 368 8.69 -21.80 -1.36
C GLN A 368 7.65 -22.40 -0.40
N THR A 369 7.36 -21.64 0.65
CA THR A 369 6.30 -21.91 1.62
C THR A 369 5.53 -20.61 1.78
N PHE A 370 4.23 -20.64 1.52
CA PHE A 370 3.38 -19.46 1.63
C PHE A 370 2.68 -19.46 2.99
N VAL A 371 2.94 -18.43 3.79
CA VAL A 371 2.38 -18.25 5.14
C VAL A 371 1.36 -17.12 5.13
N ASN A 372 0.19 -17.39 5.70
CA ASN A 372 -0.94 -16.48 5.85
C ASN A 372 -1.37 -16.45 7.33
N HIS A 373 -1.94 -15.35 7.79
CA HIS A 373 -2.51 -15.21 9.13
C HIS A 373 -4.02 -15.40 9.24
N SER A 374 -4.71 -15.47 8.11
CA SER A 374 -6.17 -15.46 8.00
C SER A 374 -6.69 -16.84 7.59
N PRO A 375 -7.12 -17.69 8.54
CA PRO A 375 -7.88 -18.90 8.24
C PRO A 375 -9.09 -18.63 7.34
N ALA A 376 -9.79 -17.50 7.50
CA ALA A 376 -10.99 -17.18 6.74
C ALA A 376 -10.72 -16.92 5.25
N SER A 377 -9.49 -16.54 4.88
CA SER A 377 -9.09 -16.33 3.48
C SER A 377 -8.52 -17.59 2.82
N ARG A 378 -8.21 -18.67 3.57
CA ARG A 378 -7.51 -19.86 3.05
C ARG A 378 -8.18 -20.48 1.83
N GLU A 379 -9.48 -20.77 1.90
CA GLU A 379 -10.22 -21.41 0.79
C GLU A 379 -10.15 -20.56 -0.47
N ARG A 380 -10.31 -19.24 -0.31
CA ARG A 380 -10.26 -18.31 -1.43
C ARG A 380 -8.85 -18.19 -2.00
N VAL A 381 -7.81 -18.09 -1.15
CA VAL A 381 -6.40 -18.10 -1.58
C VAL A 381 -6.08 -19.36 -2.38
N VAL A 382 -6.51 -20.54 -1.92
CA VAL A 382 -6.33 -21.80 -2.65
C VAL A 382 -7.02 -21.73 -4.01
N SER A 383 -8.28 -21.27 -4.05
CA SER A 383 -9.05 -21.18 -5.29
C SER A 383 -8.46 -20.19 -6.31
N GLU A 384 -7.88 -19.08 -5.84
CA GLU A 384 -7.36 -18.01 -6.69
C GLU A 384 -5.92 -18.23 -7.15
N THR A 385 -5.12 -18.93 -6.33
CA THR A 385 -3.67 -19.04 -6.55
C THR A 385 -3.20 -20.47 -6.84
N GLY A 386 -3.99 -21.48 -6.48
CA GLY A 386 -3.60 -22.89 -6.50
C GLY A 386 -2.63 -23.29 -5.39
N VAL A 387 -2.26 -22.36 -4.50
CA VAL A 387 -1.32 -22.59 -3.39
C VAL A 387 -2.08 -22.70 -2.09
N ASP A 388 -1.79 -23.77 -1.32
CA ASP A 388 -2.36 -23.96 0.01
C ASP A 388 -1.46 -23.33 1.09
N PRO A 389 -1.88 -22.23 1.73
CA PRO A 389 -1.05 -21.55 2.70
C PRO A 389 -0.92 -22.34 4.01
N VAL A 390 0.25 -22.24 4.63
CA VAL A 390 0.41 -22.50 6.05
C VAL A 390 -0.23 -21.35 6.81
N VAL A 391 -1.26 -21.65 7.61
CA VAL A 391 -1.98 -20.63 8.38
C VAL A 391 -1.36 -20.55 9.78
N LEU A 392 -0.79 -19.40 10.12
CA LEU A 392 -0.27 -19.09 11.45
C LEU A 392 -1.09 -17.97 12.08
N THR A 393 -1.78 -18.27 13.18
CA THR A 393 -2.65 -17.31 13.84
C THR A 393 -1.89 -16.06 14.25
N PHE A 394 -2.46 -14.89 13.95
CA PHE A 394 -1.80 -13.62 14.22
C PHE A 394 -1.58 -13.41 15.73
N PRO A 395 -0.36 -13.07 16.18
CA PRO A 395 -0.08 -12.79 17.58
C PRO A 395 -0.63 -11.41 17.97
N ASN A 396 -1.16 -11.32 19.18
CA ASN A 396 -1.48 -10.05 19.78
C ASN A 396 -0.19 -9.39 20.30
N TYR A 397 0.24 -8.34 19.62
CA TYR A 397 1.48 -7.65 19.94
C TYR A 397 1.27 -6.36 20.78
N ARG A 398 0.03 -5.88 20.92
CA ARG A 398 -0.32 -4.74 21.79
C ARG A 398 -0.96 -5.25 23.09
N THR A 399 -0.20 -6.04 23.84
CA THR A 399 -0.66 -6.61 25.10
C THR A 399 -0.84 -5.53 26.19
N PRO A 400 -1.88 -5.62 27.04
CA PRO A 400 -2.01 -4.73 28.19
C PRO A 400 -0.81 -4.83 29.13
N GLU A 401 -0.38 -3.70 29.70
CA GLU A 401 0.70 -3.67 30.69
C GLU A 401 0.29 -4.31 32.03
N PHE A 402 -1.02 -4.38 32.28
CA PHE A 402 -1.58 -4.92 33.51
C PHE A 402 -1.87 -6.42 33.36
N ALA A 403 -1.43 -7.21 34.34
CA ALA A 403 -1.73 -8.64 34.39
C ALA A 403 -3.24 -8.92 34.45
N GLN A 404 -4.01 -8.02 35.07
CA GLN A 404 -5.46 -8.07 35.18
C GLN A 404 -6.06 -6.70 34.87
N ILE A 405 -7.14 -6.68 34.09
CA ILE A 405 -7.91 -5.46 33.81
C ILE A 405 -9.07 -5.38 34.81
N THR A 406 -9.03 -4.39 35.70
CA THR A 406 -10.05 -4.19 36.74
C THR A 406 -11.10 -3.17 36.32
N PRO A 407 -12.31 -3.21 36.91
CA PRO A 407 -13.32 -2.16 36.67
C PRO A 407 -12.79 -0.74 36.95
N GLN A 408 -11.95 -0.58 37.98
CA GLN A 408 -11.36 0.72 38.31
C GLN A 408 -10.47 1.27 37.19
N LEU A 409 -9.65 0.41 36.55
CA LEU A 409 -8.81 0.84 35.42
C LEU A 409 -9.65 1.36 34.25
N ARG A 410 -10.81 0.74 33.98
CA ARG A 410 -11.75 1.19 32.95
C ARG A 410 -12.37 2.53 33.33
N THR A 411 -12.83 2.69 34.58
CA THR A 411 -13.37 3.96 35.08
C THR A 411 -12.34 5.09 35.01
N ASP A 412 -11.09 4.82 35.41
CA ASP A 412 -10.02 5.82 35.37
C ASP A 412 -9.71 6.25 33.92
N ALA A 413 -9.74 5.31 32.97
CA ALA A 413 -9.58 5.61 31.55
C ALA A 413 -10.73 6.48 31.01
N LYS A 414 -11.99 6.15 31.36
CA LYS A 414 -13.15 6.99 31.03
C LYS A 414 -13.00 8.42 31.58
N VAL A 415 -12.51 8.57 32.81
CA VAL A 415 -12.26 9.89 33.41
C VAL A 415 -11.16 10.66 32.67
N ARG A 416 -10.06 10.00 32.28
CA ARG A 416 -8.98 10.63 31.50
C ARG A 416 -9.46 11.12 30.13
N LEU A 417 -10.34 10.37 29.48
CA LEU A 417 -10.93 10.72 28.18
C LEU A 417 -12.12 11.68 28.28
N GLY A 418 -12.63 11.95 29.49
CA GLY A 418 -13.82 12.81 29.67
C GLY A 418 -15.14 12.16 29.24
N PHE A 419 -15.19 10.82 29.26
CA PHE A 419 -16.36 10.04 28.86
C PHE A 419 -17.52 10.18 29.86
N ASP A 420 -18.73 10.37 29.33
CA ASP A 420 -19.97 10.44 30.10
C ASP A 420 -20.33 9.06 30.68
N GLN A 421 -20.40 8.97 32.00
CA GLN A 421 -20.66 7.69 32.69
C GLN A 421 -22.08 7.16 32.47
N ASP A 422 -23.00 8.01 32.03
CA ASP A 422 -24.41 7.64 31.80
C ASP A 422 -24.67 7.17 30.35
N ARG A 423 -23.63 7.12 29.50
CA ARG A 423 -23.69 6.68 28.10
C ARG A 423 -22.90 5.38 27.89
N ILE A 424 -23.31 4.64 26.87
CA ILE A 424 -22.63 3.43 26.38
C ILE A 424 -21.60 3.87 25.35
N HIS A 425 -20.32 3.67 25.66
CA HIS A 425 -19.24 4.04 24.77
C HIS A 425 -18.96 2.93 23.76
N VAL A 426 -19.39 3.17 22.53
CA VAL A 426 -19.19 2.27 21.39
C VAL A 426 -17.98 2.76 20.61
N THR A 427 -17.06 1.85 20.25
CA THR A 427 -15.81 2.25 19.59
C THR A 427 -15.48 1.39 18.38
N SER A 428 -15.10 2.04 17.27
CA SER A 428 -14.47 1.40 16.11
C SER A 428 -13.05 1.95 15.98
N LEU A 429 -12.05 1.07 15.85
CA LEU A 429 -10.64 1.43 15.92
C LEU A 429 -9.89 1.12 14.60
N GLY A 430 -8.95 2.00 14.28
CA GLY A 430 -8.05 1.89 13.13
C GLY A 430 -8.41 2.83 11.98
N PHE A 431 -7.65 2.72 10.88
CA PHE A 431 -7.84 3.57 9.69
C PHE A 431 -9.27 3.46 9.15
N ILE A 432 -9.83 4.61 8.77
CA ILE A 432 -11.18 4.80 8.25
C ILE A 432 -11.16 4.56 6.75
N ASP A 433 -12.01 3.65 6.28
CA ASP A 433 -12.24 3.41 4.85
C ASP A 433 -13.57 2.70 4.68
N ILE A 434 -14.54 3.38 4.06
CA ILE A 434 -15.88 2.83 3.84
C ILE A 434 -15.83 1.57 2.95
N ARG A 435 -14.88 1.52 2.01
CA ARG A 435 -14.78 0.43 1.03
C ARG A 435 -14.26 -0.87 1.64
N THR A 436 -13.61 -0.82 2.81
CA THR A 436 -13.01 -1.99 3.46
C THR A 436 -13.45 -2.22 4.90
N LYS A 437 -13.75 -1.16 5.65
CA LYS A 437 -14.09 -1.19 7.09
C LYS A 437 -15.57 -0.93 7.39
N MET A 438 -16.38 -0.59 6.37
CA MET A 438 -17.80 -0.24 6.54
C MET A 438 -18.05 0.82 7.63
N SER A 439 -17.21 1.86 7.70
CA SER A 439 -17.32 2.90 8.74
C SER A 439 -18.66 3.63 8.70
N ASP A 440 -19.29 3.72 7.54
CA ASP A 440 -20.66 4.19 7.34
C ASP A 440 -21.69 3.31 8.06
N LEU A 441 -21.57 1.98 7.91
CA LEU A 441 -22.45 1.02 8.56
C LEU A 441 -22.28 1.03 10.08
N VAL A 442 -21.06 1.25 10.59
CA VAL A 442 -20.81 1.44 12.03
C VAL A 442 -21.61 2.61 12.58
N ILE A 443 -21.60 3.77 11.90
CA ILE A 443 -22.35 4.96 12.31
C ILE A 443 -23.85 4.69 12.30
N GLU A 444 -24.37 4.10 11.23
CA GLU A 444 -25.79 3.79 11.12
C GLU A 444 -26.24 2.79 12.21
N SER A 445 -25.38 1.83 12.56
CA SER A 445 -25.67 0.84 13.60
C SER A 445 -25.76 1.48 14.99
N ALA A 446 -24.83 2.39 15.32
CA ALA A 446 -24.88 3.15 16.57
C ALA A 446 -26.10 4.07 16.63
N ALA A 447 -26.45 4.73 15.51
CA ALA A 447 -27.63 5.57 15.43
C ALA A 447 -28.94 4.78 15.62
N TRP A 448 -29.04 3.55 15.07
CA TRP A 448 -30.18 2.67 15.34
C TRP A 448 -30.29 2.34 16.83
N LEU A 449 -29.17 2.05 17.49
CA LEU A 449 -29.15 1.75 18.91
C LEU A 449 -29.60 2.96 19.76
N GLU A 450 -29.17 4.18 19.41
CA GLU A 450 -29.67 5.43 20.01
C GLU A 450 -31.18 5.58 19.83
N GLN A 451 -31.69 5.35 18.63
CA GLN A 451 -33.13 5.44 18.31
C GLN A 451 -33.97 4.39 19.06
N TRP A 452 -33.38 3.25 19.42
CA TRP A 452 -34.03 2.23 20.26
C TRP A 452 -34.05 2.59 21.75
N GLY A 453 -33.47 3.72 22.14
CA GLY A 453 -33.55 4.28 23.49
C GLY A 453 -32.31 4.02 24.36
N TYR A 454 -31.21 3.55 23.77
CA TYR A 454 -29.93 3.39 24.47
C TYR A 454 -29.08 4.65 24.29
N PRO A 455 -28.62 5.33 25.35
CA PRO A 455 -27.75 6.50 25.19
C PRO A 455 -26.34 6.04 24.79
N VAL A 456 -25.92 6.31 23.56
CA VAL A 456 -24.69 5.84 22.93
C VAL A 456 -23.78 7.00 22.56
N SER A 457 -22.50 6.87 22.90
CA SER A 457 -21.45 7.75 22.38
C SER A 457 -20.58 6.93 21.42
N LEU A 458 -20.55 7.31 20.14
CA LEU A 458 -19.76 6.59 19.14
C LEU A 458 -18.41 7.28 18.93
N HIS A 459 -17.35 6.49 19.08
CA HIS A 459 -15.97 6.92 18.90
C HIS A 459 -15.34 6.15 17.74
N ILE A 460 -14.95 6.86 16.67
CA ILE A 460 -14.12 6.30 15.61
C ILE A 460 -12.68 6.72 15.87
N VAL A 461 -11.89 5.78 16.40
CA VAL A 461 -10.50 6.02 16.83
C VAL A 461 -9.56 5.68 15.69
N GLY A 462 -9.30 6.66 14.83
CA GLY A 462 -8.38 6.51 13.71
C GLY A 462 -8.42 7.68 12.74
N SER A 463 -7.52 7.65 11.75
CA SER A 463 -7.44 8.65 10.68
C SER A 463 -8.14 8.18 9.41
N GLY A 464 -8.62 9.13 8.63
CA GLY A 464 -9.18 8.97 7.29
C GLY A 464 -8.89 10.21 6.45
N SER A 465 -9.30 10.22 5.18
CA SER A 465 -9.21 11.44 4.38
C SER A 465 -10.20 12.52 4.85
N ASP A 466 -9.90 13.80 4.62
CA ASP A 466 -10.79 14.90 4.99
C ASP A 466 -12.19 14.76 4.37
N GLY A 467 -12.26 14.20 3.15
CA GLY A 467 -13.52 13.90 2.46
C GLY A 467 -14.34 12.83 3.16
N GLU A 468 -13.71 11.72 3.57
CA GLU A 468 -14.39 10.65 4.30
C GLU A 468 -14.85 11.12 5.69
N ILE A 469 -13.99 11.86 6.41
CA ILE A 469 -14.32 12.42 7.73
C ILE A 469 -15.54 13.34 7.61
N THR A 470 -15.57 14.22 6.61
CA THR A 470 -16.71 15.12 6.36
C THR A 470 -17.97 14.32 6.04
N GLN A 471 -17.88 13.34 5.12
CA GLN A 471 -19.01 12.50 4.74
C GLN A 471 -19.61 11.73 5.93
N LEU A 472 -18.76 11.11 6.74
CA LEU A 472 -19.17 10.32 7.90
C LEU A 472 -19.77 11.21 9.01
N THR A 473 -19.22 12.41 9.22
CA THR A 473 -19.77 13.40 10.16
C THR A 473 -21.17 13.86 9.73
N ASP A 474 -21.35 14.19 8.44
CA ASP A 474 -22.66 14.55 7.89
C ASP A 474 -23.66 13.38 7.97
N GLN A 475 -23.19 12.14 7.83
CA GLN A 475 -24.01 10.95 7.98
C GLN A 475 -24.44 10.73 9.43
N ALA A 476 -23.54 10.85 10.40
CA ALA A 476 -23.85 10.77 11.82
C ALA A 476 -24.90 11.81 12.23
N GLN A 477 -24.74 13.06 11.76
CA GLN A 477 -25.71 14.13 12.02
C GLN A 477 -27.08 13.81 11.41
N ARG A 478 -27.13 13.33 10.16
CA ARG A 478 -28.40 12.96 9.51
C ARG A 478 -29.08 11.76 10.17
N ALA A 479 -28.29 10.82 10.69
CA ALA A 479 -28.80 9.65 11.41
C ALA A 479 -29.32 10.00 12.82
N GLY A 480 -29.05 11.22 13.31
CA GLY A 480 -29.49 11.71 14.61
C GLY A 480 -28.60 11.27 15.78
N LEU A 481 -27.36 10.87 15.50
CA LEU A 481 -26.40 10.49 16.52
C LEU A 481 -25.88 11.75 17.22
N VAL A 482 -26.23 11.91 18.51
CA VAL A 482 -25.99 13.14 19.27
C VAL A 482 -24.53 13.28 19.70
N ASP A 483 -23.90 12.18 20.08
CA ASP A 483 -22.53 12.15 20.60
C ASP A 483 -21.66 11.24 19.71
N PHE A 484 -20.85 11.88 18.87
CA PHE A 484 -20.03 11.25 17.84
C PHE A 484 -18.69 11.97 17.68
N GLU A 485 -17.60 11.21 17.67
CA GLU A 485 -16.26 11.72 17.48
C GLU A 485 -15.45 10.86 16.49
N ILE A 486 -14.66 11.54 15.64
CA ILE A 486 -13.54 10.95 14.91
C ILE A 486 -12.25 11.57 15.43
N THR A 487 -11.39 10.77 16.04
CA THR A 487 -10.24 11.28 16.82
C THR A 487 -9.02 11.63 15.97
N GLY A 488 -8.88 11.04 14.78
CA GLY A 488 -7.62 11.04 14.05
C GLY A 488 -6.57 10.11 14.68
N PHE A 489 -5.29 10.33 14.35
CA PHE A 489 -4.18 9.55 14.87
C PHE A 489 -3.86 9.94 16.31
N LEU A 490 -3.82 8.97 17.22
CA LEU A 490 -3.55 9.16 18.65
C LEU A 490 -2.18 8.60 19.04
N SER A 491 -1.63 9.07 20.17
CA SER A 491 -0.48 8.40 20.80
C SER A 491 -0.89 7.05 21.38
N ASP A 492 0.07 6.15 21.52
CA ASP A 492 -0.18 4.79 22.04
C ASP A 492 -0.86 4.79 23.42
N ASP A 493 -0.48 5.71 24.32
CA ASP A 493 -1.06 5.80 25.66
C ASP A 493 -2.55 6.18 25.61
N VAL A 494 -2.91 7.14 24.76
CA VAL A 494 -4.30 7.57 24.61
C VAL A 494 -5.11 6.49 23.88
N PHE A 495 -4.51 5.80 22.90
CA PHE A 495 -5.15 4.66 22.23
C PHE A 495 -5.48 3.52 23.20
N ARG A 496 -4.58 3.23 24.15
CA ARG A 496 -4.83 2.25 25.23
C ARG A 496 -5.94 2.70 26.18
N ASP A 497 -6.02 4.00 26.47
CA ASP A 497 -7.14 4.54 27.26
C ASP A 497 -8.47 4.31 26.55
N TYR A 498 -8.54 4.47 25.22
CA TYR A 498 -9.74 4.14 24.46
C TYR A 498 -10.10 2.65 24.60
N LEU A 499 -9.16 1.73 24.41
CA LEU A 499 -9.40 0.29 24.60
C LEU A 499 -9.91 -0.06 26.01
N LEU A 500 -9.44 0.64 27.04
CA LEU A 500 -9.91 0.43 28.42
C LEU A 500 -11.30 1.05 28.67
N ALA A 501 -11.57 2.21 28.08
CA ALA A 501 -12.78 2.99 28.29
C ALA A 501 -13.97 2.53 27.43
N THR A 502 -13.74 1.85 26.32
CA THR A 502 -14.78 1.29 25.45
C THR A 502 -15.64 0.27 26.22
N ASP A 503 -16.96 0.43 26.13
CA ASP A 503 -17.92 -0.55 26.64
C ASP A 503 -18.17 -1.66 25.62
N ILE A 504 -18.33 -1.31 24.34
CA ILE A 504 -18.54 -2.26 23.24
C ILE A 504 -17.73 -1.85 21.99
N GLY A 505 -16.95 -2.79 21.45
CA GLY A 505 -16.21 -2.60 20.20
C GLY A 505 -17.02 -2.97 18.95
N ILE A 506 -16.75 -2.31 17.82
CA ILE A 506 -17.30 -2.69 16.50
C ILE A 506 -16.17 -2.74 15.48
N GLN A 507 -15.93 -3.91 14.88
CA GLN A 507 -14.93 -4.07 13.83
C GLN A 507 -15.51 -4.82 12.63
N LEU A 508 -15.84 -4.09 11.57
CA LEU A 508 -16.45 -4.66 10.37
C LEU A 508 -15.47 -4.74 9.21
N ARG A 509 -15.67 -5.73 8.34
CA ARG A 509 -14.96 -5.91 7.08
C ARG A 509 -15.88 -6.38 5.99
N ILE A 510 -15.68 -5.80 4.81
CA ILE A 510 -16.49 -6.09 3.64
C ILE A 510 -16.21 -7.47 3.02
N SER A 511 -15.09 -8.08 3.40
CA SER A 511 -14.63 -9.36 2.89
C SER A 511 -13.58 -9.96 3.84
N SER A 512 -13.58 -11.29 3.96
CA SER A 512 -12.54 -12.04 4.69
C SER A 512 -11.15 -11.95 4.04
N LEU A 513 -11.06 -11.51 2.77
CA LEU A 513 -9.77 -11.28 2.10
C LEU A 513 -9.01 -10.05 2.61
N LEU A 514 -9.62 -9.23 3.45
CA LEU A 514 -9.00 -8.00 3.95
C LEU A 514 -8.07 -8.23 5.14
N GLY A 515 -7.75 -9.50 5.40
CA GLY A 515 -6.80 -9.96 6.39
C GLY A 515 -7.26 -9.71 7.82
N VAL A 516 -6.31 -9.96 8.73
CA VAL A 516 -6.52 -9.91 10.16
C VAL A 516 -6.78 -8.48 10.65
N SER A 517 -7.56 -8.32 11.72
CA SER A 517 -7.77 -7.04 12.38
C SER A 517 -6.96 -6.93 13.67
N GLY A 518 -5.84 -6.21 13.60
CA GLY A 518 -5.07 -5.80 14.79
C GLY A 518 -5.96 -5.16 15.87
N PRO A 519 -6.81 -4.17 15.54
CA PRO A 519 -7.67 -3.55 16.55
C PRO A 519 -8.73 -4.50 17.15
N LEU A 520 -9.20 -5.52 16.42
CA LEU A 520 -10.07 -6.54 17.03
C LEU A 520 -9.28 -7.44 18.00
N ALA A 521 -8.04 -7.81 17.64
CA ALA A 521 -7.15 -8.54 18.54
C ALA A 521 -6.84 -7.70 19.79
N ASP A 522 -6.67 -6.37 19.65
CA ASP A 522 -6.49 -5.44 20.76
C ASP A 522 -7.73 -5.43 21.66
N LEU A 523 -8.94 -5.27 21.10
CA LEU A 523 -10.19 -5.34 21.87
C LEU A 523 -10.32 -6.67 22.63
N ALA A 524 -9.99 -7.80 21.99
CA ALA A 524 -9.97 -9.11 22.61
C ALA A 524 -8.92 -9.19 23.75
N GLY A 525 -7.71 -8.69 23.52
CA GLY A 525 -6.63 -8.66 24.51
C GLY A 525 -6.91 -7.75 25.71
N PHE A 526 -7.72 -6.71 25.51
CA PHE A 526 -8.23 -5.82 26.56
C PHE A 526 -9.57 -6.26 27.15
N GLY A 527 -10.12 -7.40 26.72
CA GLY A 527 -11.35 -7.97 27.27
C GLY A 527 -12.58 -7.10 27.02
N VAL A 528 -12.69 -6.49 25.84
CA VAL A 528 -13.82 -5.64 25.44
C VAL A 528 -14.83 -6.45 24.63
N PRO A 529 -16.07 -6.63 25.11
CA PRO A 529 -17.14 -7.22 24.31
C PRO A 529 -17.27 -6.49 22.98
N SER A 530 -17.38 -7.24 21.87
CA SER A 530 -17.31 -6.62 20.54
C SER A 530 -18.25 -7.30 19.56
N VAL A 531 -18.70 -6.55 18.54
CA VAL A 531 -19.35 -7.09 17.35
C VAL A 531 -18.38 -7.00 16.18
N ALA A 532 -18.15 -8.10 15.46
CA ALA A 532 -17.23 -8.11 14.34
C ALA A 532 -17.68 -9.01 13.20
N SER A 533 -17.21 -8.72 11.98
CA SER A 533 -17.46 -9.57 10.81
C SER A 533 -16.90 -10.99 11.05
N SER A 534 -17.63 -12.03 10.63
CA SER A 534 -17.30 -13.44 10.90
C SER A 534 -15.90 -13.83 10.48
N GLY A 535 -15.44 -13.39 9.31
CA GLY A 535 -14.06 -13.62 8.88
C GLY A 535 -13.02 -13.05 9.86
N LEU A 536 -13.25 -11.87 10.44
CA LEU A 536 -12.35 -11.32 11.45
C LEU A 536 -12.36 -12.12 12.75
N VAL A 537 -13.53 -12.58 13.19
CA VAL A 537 -13.67 -13.41 14.40
C VAL A 537 -12.91 -14.71 14.24
N GLN A 538 -13.01 -15.35 13.06
CA GLN A 538 -12.26 -16.55 12.74
C GLN A 538 -10.76 -16.28 12.66
N ASP A 539 -10.36 -15.15 12.06
CA ASP A 539 -8.96 -14.84 11.78
C ASP A 539 -8.11 -14.62 13.03
N ILE A 540 -8.72 -14.08 14.08
CA ILE A 540 -8.04 -13.87 15.35
C ILE A 540 -8.35 -14.97 16.36
N ASP A 541 -9.08 -16.04 16.00
CA ASP A 541 -9.65 -17.03 16.93
C ASP A 541 -10.29 -16.36 18.16
N ALA A 542 -11.27 -15.49 17.89
CA ALA A 542 -11.76 -14.55 18.88
C ALA A 542 -12.45 -15.26 20.07
N PRO A 543 -12.27 -14.75 21.30
CA PRO A 543 -12.96 -15.27 22.47
C PRO A 543 -14.48 -15.05 22.37
N SER A 544 -15.26 -15.86 23.10
CA SER A 544 -16.73 -15.93 22.95
C SER A 544 -17.49 -14.66 23.36
N PHE A 545 -16.83 -13.65 23.93
CA PHE A 545 -17.42 -12.33 24.17
C PHE A 545 -17.35 -11.42 22.92
N VAL A 546 -16.79 -11.90 21.81
CA VAL A 546 -16.85 -11.27 20.50
C VAL A 546 -17.96 -11.95 19.68
N THR A 547 -18.98 -11.17 19.32
CA THR A 547 -20.13 -11.64 18.54
C THR A 547 -19.85 -11.49 17.05
N ALA A 548 -19.94 -12.60 16.31
CA ALA A 548 -19.79 -12.61 14.87
C ALA A 548 -21.07 -12.13 14.16
N VAL A 549 -20.92 -11.29 13.15
CA VAL A 549 -21.96 -10.94 12.16
C VAL A 549 -21.50 -11.33 10.75
N PRO A 550 -22.41 -11.71 9.84
CA PRO A 550 -22.04 -12.03 8.46
C PRO A 550 -21.32 -10.87 7.75
N GLU A 551 -20.57 -11.15 6.70
CA GLU A 551 -19.92 -10.12 5.87
C GLU A 551 -20.95 -9.25 5.13
N TYR A 552 -22.04 -9.86 4.66
CA TYR A 552 -23.21 -9.15 4.14
C TYR A 552 -24.16 -8.80 5.27
N VAL A 553 -23.87 -7.69 5.96
CA VAL A 553 -24.64 -7.22 7.11
C VAL A 553 -25.38 -5.92 6.81
N SER A 554 -26.49 -5.70 7.51
CA SER A 554 -27.20 -4.41 7.52
C SER A 554 -26.95 -3.68 8.85
N PRO A 555 -27.09 -2.34 8.90
CA PRO A 555 -26.93 -1.60 10.14
C PRO A 555 -27.82 -2.10 11.29
N VAL A 556 -29.06 -2.50 10.97
CA VAL A 556 -30.02 -3.03 11.96
C VAL A 556 -29.55 -4.34 12.57
N MET A 557 -28.91 -5.22 11.78
CA MET A 557 -28.37 -6.48 12.30
C MET A 557 -27.21 -6.25 13.27
N VAL A 558 -26.31 -5.32 12.94
CA VAL A 558 -25.22 -4.94 13.85
C VAL A 558 -25.79 -4.27 15.11
N ALA A 559 -26.74 -3.34 14.97
CA ALA A 559 -27.42 -2.72 16.10
C ALA A 559 -28.09 -3.74 17.01
N GLN A 560 -28.74 -4.76 16.45
CA GLN A 560 -29.31 -5.87 17.21
C GLN A 560 -28.24 -6.66 17.97
N ALA A 561 -27.09 -6.96 17.34
CA ALA A 561 -25.99 -7.63 18.02
C ALA A 561 -25.42 -6.78 19.17
N LEU A 562 -25.31 -5.45 18.99
CA LEU A 562 -24.93 -4.52 20.06
C LEU A 562 -25.92 -4.52 21.21
N GLU A 563 -27.22 -4.42 20.90
CA GLU A 563 -28.30 -4.48 21.89
C GLU A 563 -28.23 -5.77 22.71
N GLN A 564 -27.95 -6.91 22.08
CA GLN A 564 -27.79 -8.19 22.79
C GLN A 564 -26.61 -8.16 23.77
N LEU A 565 -25.48 -7.54 23.41
CA LEU A 565 -24.34 -7.38 24.32
C LEU A 565 -24.67 -6.45 25.51
N VAL A 566 -25.44 -5.38 25.26
CA VAL A 566 -25.91 -4.46 26.32
C VAL A 566 -26.88 -5.18 27.28
N ASN A 567 -27.85 -5.91 26.75
CA ASN A 567 -28.90 -6.53 27.54
C ASN A 567 -28.46 -7.83 28.23
N ASN A 568 -27.47 -8.52 27.67
CA ASN A 568 -26.96 -9.79 28.20
C ASN A 568 -25.44 -9.72 28.41
N PRO A 569 -24.95 -8.88 29.34
CA PRO A 569 -23.53 -8.68 29.54
C PRO A 569 -22.86 -9.95 30.08
N VAL A 570 -21.73 -10.33 29.49
CA VAL A 570 -20.90 -11.44 29.99
C VAL A 570 -20.28 -11.02 31.32
N PRO A 571 -20.30 -11.87 32.37
CA PRO A 571 -19.70 -11.52 33.66
C PRO A 571 -18.21 -11.17 33.53
N ALA A 572 -17.77 -10.10 34.20
CA ALA A 572 -16.40 -9.60 34.10
C ALA A 572 -15.32 -10.64 34.44
N ALA A 573 -15.60 -11.55 35.38
CA ALA A 573 -14.69 -12.65 35.72
C ALA A 573 -14.51 -13.64 34.55
N VAL A 574 -15.58 -13.94 33.82
CA VAL A 574 -15.54 -14.82 32.64
C VAL A 574 -14.78 -14.16 31.49
N ILE A 575 -15.01 -12.85 31.27
CA ILE A 575 -14.24 -12.08 30.29
C ILE A 575 -12.75 -12.13 30.63
N GLU A 576 -12.37 -11.93 31.90
CA GLU A 576 -10.97 -11.94 32.31
C GLU A 576 -10.31 -13.32 32.11
N ASP A 577 -11.01 -14.40 32.43
CA ASP A 577 -10.50 -15.77 32.19
C ASP A 577 -10.26 -16.03 30.69
N LEU A 578 -11.25 -15.72 29.85
CA LEU A 578 -11.14 -15.86 28.39
C LEU A 578 -10.06 -14.96 27.78
N ARG A 579 -9.93 -13.72 28.29
CA ARG A 579 -8.88 -12.78 27.87
C ARG A 579 -7.49 -13.30 28.17
N ARG A 580 -7.28 -13.90 29.35
CA ARG A 580 -5.99 -14.48 29.74
C ARG A 580 -5.64 -15.70 28.89
N GLU A 581 -6.62 -16.56 28.63
CA GLU A 581 -6.46 -17.70 27.71
C GLU A 581 -6.12 -17.21 26.29
N TYR A 582 -6.81 -16.18 25.82
CA TYR A 582 -6.57 -15.56 24.52
C TYR A 582 -5.12 -15.03 24.40
N LEU A 583 -4.65 -14.23 25.35
CA LEU A 583 -3.28 -13.69 25.33
C LEU A 583 -2.20 -14.78 25.43
N GLN A 584 -2.46 -15.86 26.16
CA GLN A 584 -1.52 -17.00 26.23
C GLN A 584 -1.46 -17.77 24.92
N SER A 585 -2.59 -17.95 24.26
CA SER A 585 -2.69 -18.69 23.00
C SER A 585 -2.25 -17.88 21.78
N HIS A 586 -2.23 -16.55 21.88
CA HIS A 586 -1.90 -15.60 20.81
C HIS A 586 -0.66 -14.75 21.14
N SER A 587 0.27 -15.27 21.94
CA SER A 587 1.45 -14.52 22.34
C SER A 587 2.52 -14.51 21.23
N PRO A 588 3.33 -13.44 21.12
CA PRO A 588 4.47 -13.40 20.20
C PRO A 588 5.47 -14.56 20.39
N GLU A 589 5.68 -14.99 21.63
CA GLU A 589 6.55 -16.13 21.95
C GLU A 589 6.04 -17.42 21.34
N LYS A 590 4.73 -17.70 21.49
CA LYS A 590 4.11 -18.89 20.92
C LYS A 590 4.13 -18.85 19.40
N TYR A 591 3.82 -17.69 18.81
CA TYR A 591 3.93 -17.49 17.37
C TYR A 591 5.36 -17.77 16.87
N ALA A 592 6.39 -17.27 17.55
CA ALA A 592 7.78 -17.50 17.14
C ALA A 592 8.18 -18.99 17.19
N VAL A 593 7.66 -19.76 18.15
CA VAL A 593 7.88 -21.21 18.23
C VAL A 593 7.21 -21.93 17.05
N GLU A 594 5.95 -21.62 16.77
CA GLU A 594 5.21 -22.21 15.65
C GLU A 594 5.83 -21.82 14.30
N PHE A 595 6.21 -20.55 14.15
CA PHE A 595 6.87 -20.05 12.96
C PHE A 595 8.23 -20.72 12.74
N LEU A 596 9.03 -20.90 13.80
CA LEU A 596 10.30 -21.62 13.70
C LEU A 596 10.10 -23.07 13.23
N ALA A 597 9.02 -23.74 13.63
CA ALA A 597 8.71 -25.09 13.15
C ALA A 597 8.42 -25.11 11.65
N VAL A 598 7.65 -24.13 11.14
CA VAL A 598 7.39 -23.96 9.70
C VAL A 598 8.70 -23.71 8.94
N LEU A 599 9.58 -22.86 9.48
CA LEU A 599 10.87 -22.55 8.88
C LEU A 599 11.80 -23.78 8.83
N GLN A 600 11.81 -24.59 9.90
CA GLN A 600 12.56 -25.84 9.93
C GLN A 600 12.06 -26.83 8.87
N GLU A 601 10.75 -27.02 8.76
CA GLU A 601 10.15 -27.90 7.75
C GLU A 601 10.47 -27.43 6.32
N SER A 602 10.41 -26.13 6.08
CA SER A 602 10.77 -25.52 4.79
C SER A 602 12.25 -25.74 4.44
N ALA A 603 13.15 -25.58 5.41
CA ALA A 603 14.58 -25.82 5.22
C ALA A 603 14.87 -27.31 4.89
N TYR A 604 14.25 -28.26 5.61
CA TYR A 604 14.41 -29.69 5.33
C TYR A 604 13.86 -30.11 3.96
N SER A 605 12.73 -29.52 3.55
CA SER A 605 12.11 -29.79 2.24
C SER A 605 13.00 -29.35 1.09
N GLN A 606 13.72 -28.24 1.26
CA GLN A 606 14.73 -27.76 0.31
C GLN A 606 15.84 -28.81 0.10
N VAL A 607 16.44 -29.31 1.19
CA VAL A 607 17.53 -30.30 1.14
C VAL A 607 17.10 -31.60 0.43
N ASN A 608 15.88 -32.08 0.68
CA ASN A 608 15.37 -33.32 0.08
C ASN A 608 14.95 -33.15 -1.39
N SER A 609 14.53 -31.94 -1.82
CA SER A 609 14.18 -31.66 -3.20
C SER A 609 15.39 -31.58 -4.15
N GLY A 610 16.62 -31.42 -3.60
CA GLY A 610 17.88 -31.53 -4.33
C GLY A 610 18.30 -32.97 -4.68
N VAL A 611 17.52 -33.98 -4.26
CA VAL A 611 17.65 -35.39 -4.67
C VAL A 611 16.54 -35.72 -5.66
N LYS A 612 16.59 -35.14 -6.86
CA LYS A 612 15.85 -35.63 -8.03
C LYS A 612 16.70 -35.55 -9.28
#